data_AF-K2C851-F1
#
_entry.id   AF-K2C851-F1
#
_cell.length_a   1.000
_cell.length_b   1.000
_cell.length_c   1.000
_cell.angle_alpha   90.00
_cell.angle_beta   90.00
_cell.angle_gamma   90.00
#
_symmetry.space_group_name_H-M   'P 1'
#
loop_
_entity.id
_entity.type
_entity.pdbx_description
1 polymer ?
#
loop_
_entity_poly.entity_id
_entity_poly.type
_entity_poly.pdbx_seq_one_letter_code
_entity_poly.pdbx_strand_id
1 'polypeptide(L)'
;MESICELYKIGNGPSSSHTMGPRKAAEVFSSRTSDATSYRVTLFGSLAATGRGHLTDITIVNAMYPKQVEFIWKPDELLPLHPNGMRFEALNSTQKVTDIWEVYSPGGGVITDSSKNLNSKRIYPHEIMSDILRECTQVGKSFWEYVLDYEDDSFSSYLHEVWSAMKDSINRGLISEGVLPGGLGVSRRARNIYRKIETSGEKLKKEGFLPAYALAVAEENAMGERIVTAPTCGSAGILPAVLRYVEETFETTE
;
A
#
# COMPACT_ATOMS: atom_id res chain seq x y z
N MET A 1 -10.74 -8.62 14.35
CA MET A 1 -9.88 -7.88 13.38
C MET A 1 -9.14 -6.79 14.15
N GLU A 2 -8.04 -6.28 13.61
CA GLU A 2 -7.43 -5.01 14.06
C GLU A 2 -8.35 -3.84 13.68
N SER A 3 -7.82 -2.66 13.39
CA SER A 3 -8.59 -1.56 12.80
C SER A 3 -8.84 -1.78 11.30
N ILE A 4 -9.94 -1.22 10.78
CA ILE A 4 -10.19 -1.10 9.34
C ILE A 4 -9.11 -0.23 8.67
N CYS A 5 -8.48 0.70 9.40
CA CYS A 5 -7.35 1.48 8.93
C CYS A 5 -6.18 0.60 8.45
N GLU A 6 -6.08 -0.64 8.95
CA GLU A 6 -5.04 -1.57 8.50
C GLU A 6 -5.25 -2.07 7.06
N LEU A 7 -6.47 -1.97 6.53
CA LEU A 7 -6.82 -2.30 5.14
C LEU A 7 -6.56 -1.13 4.19
N TYR A 8 -6.72 0.11 4.67
CA TYR A 8 -6.68 1.34 3.87
C TYR A 8 -5.44 2.18 4.16
N LYS A 9 -4.26 1.63 3.90
CA LYS A 9 -2.98 2.30 4.15
C LYS A 9 -2.61 3.18 2.98
N ILE A 10 -2.35 4.44 3.29
CA ILE A 10 -1.73 5.40 2.38
C ILE A 10 -0.24 5.02 2.23
N GLY A 11 0.21 4.84 0.99
CA GLY A 11 1.61 4.51 0.71
C GLY A 11 1.96 4.70 -0.76
N ASN A 12 3.09 4.13 -1.17
CA ASN A 12 3.53 4.13 -2.56
C ASN A 12 3.35 2.74 -3.17
N GLY A 13 2.90 2.71 -4.42
CA GLY A 13 2.93 1.49 -5.24
C GLY A 13 4.37 1.06 -5.58
N PRO A 14 4.54 -0.02 -6.35
CA PRO A 14 3.50 -0.89 -6.90
C PRO A 14 3.01 -1.99 -5.95
N SER A 15 3.70 -2.23 -4.83
CA SER A 15 3.46 -3.42 -4.01
C SER A 15 3.51 -3.17 -2.51
N SER A 16 2.48 -3.65 -1.81
CA SER A 16 2.44 -3.55 -0.35
C SER A 16 3.52 -4.40 0.31
N SER A 17 3.85 -5.56 -0.26
CA SER A 17 4.87 -6.48 0.28
C SER A 17 6.28 -6.19 -0.22
N HIS A 18 6.44 -5.64 -1.42
CA HIS A 18 7.75 -5.42 -2.04
C HIS A 18 8.17 -3.94 -2.09
N THR A 19 7.27 -3.01 -1.77
CA THR A 19 7.55 -1.57 -1.76
C THR A 19 7.30 -0.99 -0.36
N MET A 20 6.06 -1.05 0.13
CA MET A 20 5.71 -0.42 1.42
C MET A 20 6.39 -1.07 2.62
N GLY A 21 6.33 -2.41 2.70
CA GLY A 21 6.98 -3.16 3.79
C GLY A 21 8.50 -2.92 3.85
N PRO A 22 9.26 -3.13 2.75
CA PRO A 22 10.71 -2.89 2.74
C PRO A 22 11.10 -1.44 3.06
N ARG A 23 10.34 -0.45 2.57
CA ARG A 23 10.55 0.96 2.95
C ARG A 23 10.38 1.16 4.47
N LYS A 24 9.28 0.66 5.04
CA LYS A 24 9.01 0.75 6.49
C LYS A 24 10.11 0.07 7.31
N ALA A 25 10.58 -1.10 6.87
CA ALA A 25 11.71 -1.77 7.51
C ALA A 25 12.98 -0.93 7.44
N ALA A 26 13.28 -0.33 6.28
CA ALA A 26 14.44 0.54 6.13
C ALA A 26 14.37 1.78 7.03
N GLU A 27 13.21 2.42 7.14
CA GLU A 27 12.98 3.57 8.04
C GLU A 27 13.18 3.18 9.51
N VAL A 28 12.61 2.06 9.95
CA VAL A 28 12.77 1.54 11.31
C VAL A 28 14.23 1.25 11.62
N PHE A 29 14.94 0.54 10.73
CA PHE A 29 16.33 0.20 10.94
C PHE A 29 17.22 1.46 10.97
N SER A 30 17.02 2.37 10.02
CA SER A 30 17.81 3.60 9.94
C SER A 30 17.65 4.48 11.19
N SER A 31 16.43 4.55 11.75
CA SER A 31 16.15 5.33 12.96
C SER A 31 16.89 4.83 14.21
N ARG A 32 17.12 3.51 14.33
CA ARG A 32 17.84 2.92 15.47
C ARG A 32 19.35 2.83 15.27
N THR A 33 19.84 3.05 14.04
CA THR A 33 21.26 2.99 13.68
C THR A 33 21.75 4.34 13.13
N SER A 34 21.47 5.42 13.84
CA SER A 34 21.83 6.79 13.44
C SER A 34 23.33 6.98 13.17
N ASP A 35 24.19 6.18 13.81
CA ASP A 35 25.64 6.29 13.74
C ASP A 35 26.26 5.46 12.58
N ALA A 36 25.45 4.70 11.85
CA ALA A 36 25.93 3.94 10.70
C ALA A 36 26.52 4.88 9.63
N THR A 37 27.65 4.50 9.03
CA THR A 37 28.26 5.22 7.91
C THR A 37 27.62 4.80 6.57
N SER A 38 27.28 3.52 6.44
CA SER A 38 26.59 2.95 5.29
C SER A 38 25.76 1.73 5.71
N TYR A 39 24.95 1.22 4.80
CA TYR A 39 24.13 0.04 5.02
C TYR A 39 24.43 -1.04 4.00
N ARG A 40 24.24 -2.30 4.40
CA ARG A 40 24.12 -3.44 3.49
C ARG A 40 22.76 -4.09 3.70
N VAL A 41 22.08 -4.38 2.60
CA VAL A 41 20.76 -4.98 2.59
C VAL A 41 20.79 -6.25 1.74
N THR A 42 20.52 -7.37 2.39
CA THR A 42 20.36 -8.65 1.72
C THR A 42 18.88 -8.97 1.56
N LEU A 43 18.42 -9.17 0.33
CA LEU A 43 17.06 -9.58 0.01
C LEU A 43 17.05 -11.08 -0.29
N PHE A 44 16.01 -11.78 0.18
CA PHE A 44 15.87 -13.23 0.06
C PHE A 44 14.60 -13.62 -0.73
N GLY A 45 14.58 -14.84 -1.25
CA GLY A 45 13.40 -15.48 -1.83
C GLY A 45 12.68 -14.66 -2.90
N SER A 46 11.34 -14.61 -2.80
CA SER A 46 10.49 -13.89 -3.76
C SER A 46 10.75 -12.38 -3.77
N LEU A 47 11.14 -11.80 -2.63
CA LEU A 47 11.51 -10.40 -2.54
C LEU A 47 12.76 -10.09 -3.34
N ALA A 48 13.75 -10.98 -3.32
CA ALA A 48 14.93 -10.86 -4.18
C ALA A 48 14.62 -11.12 -5.66
N ALA A 49 13.80 -12.14 -5.94
CA ALA A 49 13.48 -12.53 -7.32
C ALA A 49 12.75 -11.43 -8.11
N THR A 50 11.84 -10.69 -7.45
CA THR A 50 10.98 -9.71 -8.13
C THR A 50 11.16 -8.27 -7.66
N GLY A 51 12.01 -8.02 -6.66
CA GLY A 51 12.11 -6.73 -5.98
C GLY A 51 12.49 -5.57 -6.89
N ARG A 52 13.37 -5.78 -7.88
CA ARG A 52 13.73 -4.75 -8.87
C ARG A 52 12.51 -4.25 -9.67
N GLY A 53 11.65 -5.16 -10.10
CA GLY A 53 10.41 -4.80 -10.81
C GLY A 53 9.38 -4.11 -9.90
N HIS A 54 9.50 -4.29 -8.59
CA HIS A 54 8.65 -3.67 -7.57
C HIS A 54 9.29 -2.44 -6.89
N LEU A 55 10.42 -1.96 -7.41
CA LEU A 55 11.14 -0.78 -6.90
C LEU A 55 11.62 -0.93 -5.45
N THR A 56 11.86 -2.17 -5.00
CA THR A 56 12.28 -2.47 -3.62
C THR A 56 13.60 -1.78 -3.26
N ASP A 57 14.58 -1.83 -4.16
CA ASP A 57 15.88 -1.19 -4.00
C ASP A 57 15.76 0.33 -3.92
N ILE A 58 15.02 0.93 -4.86
CA ILE A 58 14.80 2.39 -4.92
C ILE A 58 14.16 2.88 -3.61
N THR A 59 13.14 2.18 -3.12
CA THR A 59 12.41 2.60 -1.91
C THR A 59 13.24 2.46 -0.64
N ILE A 60 14.07 1.42 -0.53
CA ILE A 60 15.02 1.27 0.57
C ILE A 60 16.10 2.36 0.54
N VAL A 61 16.66 2.66 -0.64
CA VAL A 61 17.65 3.74 -0.81
C VAL A 61 17.08 5.08 -0.37
N ASN A 62 15.86 5.40 -0.82
CA ASN A 62 15.19 6.65 -0.45
C ASN A 62 14.94 6.75 1.06
N ALA A 63 14.55 5.66 1.72
CA ALA A 63 14.36 5.60 3.17
C ALA A 63 15.65 5.77 3.98
N MET A 64 16.80 5.40 3.41
CA MET A 64 18.10 5.43 4.09
C MET A 64 18.98 6.62 3.68
N TYR A 65 18.50 7.45 2.75
CA TYR A 65 19.21 8.65 2.30
C TYR A 65 19.55 9.57 3.49
N PRO A 66 20.76 10.17 3.55
CA PRO A 66 21.80 10.21 2.51
C PRO A 66 22.83 9.08 2.57
N LYS A 67 22.65 8.07 3.43
CA LYS A 67 23.64 7.00 3.60
C LYS A 67 23.58 6.02 2.44
N GLN A 68 24.75 5.57 1.98
CA GLN A 68 24.84 4.60 0.89
C GLN A 68 24.32 3.23 1.32
N VAL A 69 23.71 2.51 0.37
CA VAL A 69 23.16 1.17 0.57
C VAL A 69 23.76 0.21 -0.45
N GLU A 70 24.44 -0.83 0.03
CA GLU A 70 24.88 -1.98 -0.76
C GLU A 70 23.77 -3.04 -0.80
N PHE A 71 23.46 -3.61 -1.96
CA PHE A 71 22.46 -4.67 -2.09
C PHE A 71 23.05 -6.02 -2.45
N ILE A 72 22.62 -7.05 -1.73
CA ILE A 72 22.87 -8.46 -2.03
C ILE A 72 21.54 -9.14 -2.34
N TRP A 73 21.45 -9.80 -3.50
CA TRP A 73 20.23 -10.45 -3.98
C TRP A 73 20.40 -11.97 -3.92
N LYS A 74 19.56 -12.64 -3.13
CA LYS A 74 19.60 -14.09 -2.93
C LYS A 74 18.24 -14.73 -3.22
N PRO A 75 17.84 -14.84 -4.51
CA PRO A 75 16.53 -15.40 -4.87
C PRO A 75 16.37 -16.88 -4.49
N ASP A 76 17.47 -17.61 -4.42
CA ASP A 76 17.47 -19.06 -4.14
C ASP A 76 17.61 -19.39 -2.63
N GLU A 77 17.80 -18.38 -1.78
CA GLU A 77 17.87 -18.56 -0.32
C GLU A 77 16.58 -18.04 0.33
N LEU A 78 16.08 -18.77 1.32
CA LEU A 78 14.88 -18.40 2.08
C LEU A 78 15.25 -18.22 3.55
N LEU A 79 14.69 -17.17 4.15
CA LEU A 79 14.68 -17.04 5.61
C LEU A 79 13.54 -17.90 6.21
N PRO A 80 13.66 -18.38 7.46
CA PRO A 80 12.77 -19.42 8.00
C PRO A 80 11.29 -19.05 8.12
N LEU A 81 10.95 -17.78 8.37
CA LEU A 81 9.57 -17.41 8.73
C LEU A 81 8.68 -17.06 7.53
N HIS A 82 9.22 -16.47 6.48
CA HIS A 82 8.43 -16.01 5.34
C HIS A 82 9.31 -15.81 4.08
N PRO A 83 8.82 -16.10 2.86
CA PRO A 83 9.62 -15.99 1.63
C PRO A 83 10.06 -14.56 1.28
N ASN A 84 9.33 -13.54 1.74
CA ASN A 84 9.71 -12.13 1.62
C ASN A 84 10.61 -11.69 2.79
N GLY A 85 11.79 -12.30 2.88
CA GLY A 85 12.78 -12.00 3.92
C GLY A 85 13.78 -10.92 3.49
N MET A 86 14.21 -10.10 4.44
CA MET A 86 15.29 -9.14 4.26
C MET A 86 16.17 -9.06 5.50
N ARG A 87 17.47 -8.85 5.30
CA ARG A 87 18.46 -8.63 6.34
C ARG A 87 19.11 -7.27 6.14
N PHE A 88 19.01 -6.40 7.13
CA PHE A 88 19.68 -5.12 7.19
C PHE A 88 20.93 -5.22 8.06
N GLU A 89 22.01 -4.59 7.61
CA GLU A 89 23.29 -4.53 8.31
C GLU A 89 23.75 -3.06 8.33
N ALA A 90 24.03 -2.53 9.53
CA ALA A 90 24.62 -1.21 9.70
C ALA A 90 26.14 -1.32 9.70
N LEU A 91 26.82 -0.49 8.92
CA LEU A 91 28.28 -0.52 8.73
C LEU A 91 28.91 0.76 9.30
N ASN A 92 30.03 0.63 10.00
CA ASN A 92 30.83 1.78 10.43
C ASN A 92 31.83 2.25 9.34
N SER A 93 32.65 3.24 9.66
CA SER A 93 33.67 3.78 8.74
C SER A 93 34.71 2.76 8.26
N THR A 94 34.90 1.66 9.00
CA THR A 94 35.78 0.55 8.64
C THR A 94 35.08 -0.59 7.90
N GLN A 95 33.83 -0.40 7.48
CA GLN A 95 32.97 -1.42 6.85
C GLN A 95 32.69 -2.63 7.76
N LYS A 96 32.80 -2.47 9.08
CA LYS A 96 32.44 -3.50 10.06
C LYS A 96 30.98 -3.36 10.43
N VAL A 97 30.29 -4.50 10.50
CA VAL A 97 28.88 -4.58 10.92
C VAL A 97 28.75 -4.22 12.41
N THR A 98 27.87 -3.27 12.71
CA THR A 98 27.58 -2.81 14.08
C THR A 98 26.21 -3.25 14.60
N ASP A 99 25.23 -3.44 13.72
CA ASP A 99 23.91 -3.96 14.04
C ASP A 99 23.37 -4.78 12.85
N ILE A 100 22.55 -5.79 13.14
CA ILE A 100 21.90 -6.67 12.16
C ILE A 100 20.42 -6.80 12.51
N TRP A 101 19.57 -6.75 11.50
CA TRP A 101 18.15 -7.04 11.67
C TRP A 101 17.60 -7.88 10.54
N GLU A 102 17.01 -9.02 10.90
CA GLU A 102 16.20 -9.82 9.99
C GLU A 102 14.73 -9.52 10.18
N VAL A 103 14.07 -9.20 9.07
CA VAL A 103 12.68 -8.77 9.05
C VAL A 103 12.00 -9.30 7.79
N TYR A 104 10.69 -9.44 7.84
CA TYR A 104 9.88 -10.06 6.81
C TYR A 104 8.72 -9.15 6.44
N SER A 105 8.32 -9.20 5.16
CA SER A 105 7.19 -8.43 4.62
C SER A 105 6.09 -9.37 4.10
N PRO A 106 5.21 -9.88 4.98
CA PRO A 106 4.20 -10.88 4.61
C PRO A 106 3.12 -10.36 3.66
N GLY A 107 2.77 -9.07 3.74
CA GLY A 107 1.70 -8.47 2.92
C GLY A 107 1.07 -7.26 3.58
N GLY A 108 0.32 -6.46 2.81
CA GLY A 108 -0.46 -5.33 3.35
C GLY A 108 0.38 -4.21 3.96
N GLY A 109 1.68 -4.12 3.62
CA GLY A 109 2.60 -3.11 4.17
C GLY A 109 3.01 -3.36 5.62
N VAL A 110 2.68 -4.53 6.19
CA VAL A 110 3.09 -4.95 7.53
C VAL A 110 4.49 -5.56 7.46
N ILE A 111 5.28 -5.35 8.53
CA ILE A 111 6.58 -5.99 8.72
C ILE A 111 6.58 -6.79 10.02
N THR A 112 7.25 -7.93 10.04
CA THR A 112 7.39 -8.80 11.22
C THR A 112 8.83 -9.24 11.36
N ASP A 113 9.30 -9.45 12.59
CA ASP A 113 10.61 -10.03 12.89
C ASP A 113 10.47 -11.21 13.86
N SER A 114 11.58 -11.87 14.20
CA SER A 114 11.59 -13.02 15.11
C SER A 114 11.37 -12.65 16.59
N SER A 115 11.43 -11.36 16.95
CA SER A 115 11.34 -10.86 18.32
C SER A 115 9.96 -10.30 18.67
N LYS A 116 9.18 -9.87 17.66
CA LYS A 116 7.83 -9.34 17.83
C LYS A 116 6.79 -10.42 17.60
N ASN A 117 6.14 -10.83 18.68
CA ASN A 117 4.76 -11.29 18.59
C ASN A 117 3.91 -10.16 18.01
N LEU A 118 3.13 -10.48 16.98
CA LEU A 118 2.03 -9.66 16.44
C LEU A 118 0.96 -9.47 17.53
N ASN A 119 1.24 -8.66 18.55
CA ASN A 119 0.21 -8.15 19.44
C ASN A 119 -0.44 -6.95 18.76
N SER A 120 -1.11 -7.21 17.66
CA SER A 120 -2.07 -6.25 17.17
C SER A 120 -3.30 -6.27 18.05
N LYS A 121 -3.67 -5.09 18.53
CA LYS A 121 -4.84 -4.93 19.40
C LYS A 121 -6.08 -5.24 18.57
N ARG A 122 -6.73 -6.37 18.86
CA ARG A 122 -8.07 -6.65 18.32
C ARG A 122 -9.04 -5.67 18.95
N ILE A 123 -9.63 -4.78 18.14
CA ILE A 123 -10.57 -3.76 18.63
C ILE A 123 -12.02 -4.20 18.47
N TYR A 124 -12.30 -5.07 17.49
CA TYR A 124 -13.63 -5.62 17.26
C TYR A 124 -13.87 -6.89 18.10
N PRO A 125 -14.96 -6.94 18.89
CA PRO A 125 -15.25 -8.10 19.74
C PRO A 125 -15.80 -9.31 18.98
N HIS A 126 -16.41 -9.09 17.81
CA HIS A 126 -17.01 -10.15 17.00
C HIS A 126 -16.08 -10.61 15.88
N GLU A 127 -16.02 -11.93 15.66
CA GLU A 127 -15.21 -12.55 14.59
C GLU A 127 -16.07 -13.07 13.43
N ILE A 128 -17.40 -13.14 13.60
CA ILE A 128 -18.34 -13.70 12.62
C ILE A 128 -19.35 -12.64 12.22
N MET A 129 -19.55 -12.47 10.90
CA MET A 129 -20.49 -11.49 10.34
C MET A 129 -21.92 -11.65 10.88
N SER A 130 -22.38 -12.88 11.08
CA SER A 130 -23.72 -13.15 11.62
C SER A 130 -23.91 -12.64 13.05
N ASP A 131 -22.85 -12.57 13.85
CA ASP A 131 -22.93 -12.03 15.21
C ASP A 131 -22.92 -10.50 15.19
N ILE A 132 -22.12 -9.89 14.31
CA ILE A 132 -22.13 -8.43 14.11
C ILE A 132 -23.51 -7.95 13.66
N LEU A 133 -24.10 -8.60 12.65
CA LEU A 133 -25.44 -8.26 12.16
C LEU A 133 -26.51 -8.47 13.22
N ARG A 134 -26.35 -9.48 14.09
CA ARG A 134 -27.25 -9.72 15.22
C ARG A 134 -27.19 -8.57 16.21
N GLU A 135 -26.00 -8.10 16.60
CA GLU A 135 -25.86 -6.94 17.48
C GLU A 135 -26.45 -5.68 16.84
N CYS A 136 -26.12 -5.40 15.57
CA CYS A 136 -26.66 -4.26 14.84
C CYS A 136 -28.20 -4.25 14.87
N THR A 137 -28.81 -5.41 14.62
CA THR A 137 -30.28 -5.57 14.66
C THR A 137 -30.86 -5.42 16.06
N GLN A 138 -30.19 -5.95 17.09
CA GLN A 138 -30.65 -5.89 18.48
C GLN A 138 -30.59 -4.46 19.05
N VAL A 139 -29.54 -3.72 18.72
CA VAL A 139 -29.31 -2.35 19.19
C VAL A 139 -30.04 -1.32 18.31
N GLY A 140 -30.43 -1.71 17.10
CA GLY A 140 -31.07 -0.81 16.13
C GLY A 140 -30.09 0.14 15.44
N LYS A 141 -28.83 -0.29 15.25
CA LYS A 141 -27.78 0.47 14.57
C LYS A 141 -27.42 -0.16 13.22
N SER A 142 -26.93 0.67 12.31
CA SER A 142 -26.36 0.24 11.03
C SER A 142 -24.95 -0.33 11.20
N PHE A 143 -24.46 -1.01 10.15
CA PHE A 143 -23.15 -1.66 10.21
C PHE A 143 -21.97 -0.66 10.27
N TRP A 144 -22.11 0.53 9.67
CA TRP A 144 -21.06 1.55 9.75
C TRP A 144 -21.02 2.21 11.14
N GLU A 145 -22.16 2.36 11.82
CA GLU A 145 -22.20 2.82 13.22
C GLU A 145 -21.50 1.81 14.14
N TYR A 146 -21.73 0.51 13.93
CA TYR A 146 -20.98 -0.53 14.65
C TYR A 146 -19.46 -0.38 14.49
N VAL A 147 -18.98 0.01 13.31
CA VAL A 147 -17.54 0.26 13.10
C VAL A 147 -17.07 1.45 13.95
N LEU A 148 -17.83 2.55 13.94
CA LEU A 148 -17.50 3.77 14.71
C LEU A 148 -17.48 3.53 16.22
N ASP A 149 -18.24 2.57 16.75
CA ASP A 149 -18.25 2.25 18.18
C ASP A 149 -16.91 1.70 18.69
N TYR A 150 -16.09 1.09 17.82
CA TYR A 150 -14.85 0.41 18.21
C TYR A 150 -13.58 1.08 17.68
N GLU A 151 -13.67 1.90 16.64
CA GLU A 151 -12.57 2.70 16.14
C GLU A 151 -12.34 3.93 17.03
N ASP A 152 -11.15 4.53 16.95
CA ASP A 152 -10.82 5.70 17.77
C ASP A 152 -11.39 7.02 17.20
N ASP A 153 -11.34 8.08 18.00
CA ASP A 153 -11.84 9.42 17.61
C ASP A 153 -11.14 9.99 16.36
N SER A 154 -9.96 9.48 15.99
CA SER A 154 -9.21 9.93 14.81
C SER A 154 -9.68 9.24 13.52
N PHE A 155 -10.47 8.17 13.63
CA PHE A 155 -10.91 7.34 12.52
C PHE A 155 -11.61 8.12 11.40
N SER A 156 -12.54 9.02 11.75
CA SER A 156 -13.25 9.84 10.76
C SER A 156 -12.29 10.75 9.98
N SER A 157 -11.36 11.42 10.67
CA SER A 157 -10.33 12.24 10.03
C SER A 157 -9.45 11.40 9.10
N TYR A 158 -9.07 10.19 9.53
CA TYR A 158 -8.28 9.27 8.72
C TYR A 158 -9.01 8.83 7.45
N LEU A 159 -10.31 8.55 7.50
CA LEU A 159 -11.10 8.22 6.32
C LEU A 159 -11.18 9.38 5.33
N HIS A 160 -11.23 10.62 5.80
CA HIS A 160 -11.13 11.80 4.92
C HIS A 160 -9.77 11.90 4.23
N GLU A 161 -8.67 11.64 4.95
CA GLU A 161 -7.32 11.60 4.36
C GLU A 161 -7.20 10.48 3.32
N VAL A 162 -7.73 9.30 3.61
CA VAL A 162 -7.80 8.16 2.69
C VAL A 162 -8.58 8.54 1.44
N TRP A 163 -9.76 9.15 1.60
CA TRP A 163 -10.58 9.54 0.45
C TRP A 163 -9.91 10.62 -0.40
N SER A 164 -9.27 11.61 0.25
CA SER A 164 -8.48 12.62 -0.46
C SER A 164 -7.35 11.98 -1.27
N ALA A 165 -6.59 11.08 -0.65
CA ALA A 165 -5.50 10.36 -1.32
C ALA A 165 -5.98 9.52 -2.51
N MET A 166 -7.14 8.88 -2.36
CA MET A 166 -7.81 8.14 -3.43
C MET A 166 -8.20 9.05 -4.59
N LYS A 167 -8.87 10.18 -4.32
CA LYS A 167 -9.22 11.18 -5.35
C LYS A 167 -8.00 11.73 -6.07
N ASP A 168 -6.94 12.04 -5.33
CA ASP A 168 -5.69 12.53 -5.92
C ASP A 168 -5.09 11.49 -6.87
N SER A 169 -5.13 10.21 -6.50
CA SER A 169 -4.62 9.13 -7.37
C SER A 169 -5.45 8.96 -8.65
N ILE A 170 -6.78 9.09 -8.58
CA ILE A 170 -7.64 9.10 -9.78
C ILE A 170 -7.26 10.30 -10.66
N ASN A 171 -7.25 11.50 -10.10
CA ASN A 171 -7.02 12.74 -10.85
C ASN A 171 -5.66 12.74 -11.56
N ARG A 172 -4.60 12.33 -10.87
CA ARG A 172 -3.26 12.19 -11.49
C ARG A 172 -3.27 11.13 -12.59
N GLY A 173 -3.85 9.96 -12.33
CA GLY A 173 -3.89 8.88 -13.31
C GLY A 173 -4.65 9.25 -14.59
N LEU A 174 -5.70 10.06 -14.48
CA LEU A 174 -6.52 10.53 -15.61
C LEU A 174 -5.83 11.55 -16.51
N ILE A 175 -4.82 12.28 -16.03
CA ILE A 175 -4.09 13.27 -16.83
C ILE A 175 -2.71 12.78 -17.29
N SER A 176 -2.16 11.78 -16.62
CA SER A 176 -0.80 11.29 -16.86
C SER A 176 -0.71 10.37 -18.08
N GLU A 177 0.34 10.55 -18.87
CA GLU A 177 0.66 9.78 -20.09
C GLU A 177 2.00 9.05 -19.92
N GLY A 178 2.34 8.17 -20.86
CA GLY A 178 3.64 7.49 -20.89
C GLY A 178 3.54 5.97 -20.92
N VAL A 179 4.67 5.32 -20.69
CA VAL A 179 4.83 3.86 -20.67
C VAL A 179 5.12 3.42 -19.24
N LEU A 180 4.43 2.38 -18.79
CA LEU A 180 4.63 1.80 -17.47
C LEU A 180 6.03 1.17 -17.36
N PRO A 181 6.68 1.27 -16.18
CA PRO A 181 7.98 0.65 -15.95
C PRO A 181 7.88 -0.88 -15.98
N GLY A 182 9.02 -1.57 -15.98
CA GLY A 182 9.09 -3.04 -15.96
C GLY A 182 9.34 -3.70 -17.31
N GLY A 183 9.59 -2.93 -18.38
CA GLY A 183 10.11 -3.45 -19.65
C GLY A 183 9.09 -4.18 -20.55
N LEU A 184 7.81 -4.19 -20.18
CA LEU A 184 6.73 -4.82 -20.96
C LEU A 184 6.19 -3.94 -22.10
N GLY A 185 6.60 -2.66 -22.17
CA GLY A 185 6.15 -1.74 -23.21
C GLY A 185 4.66 -1.37 -23.11
N VAL A 186 4.04 -1.53 -21.95
CA VAL A 186 2.61 -1.23 -21.73
C VAL A 186 2.42 0.27 -21.58
N SER A 187 1.65 0.89 -22.47
CA SER A 187 1.30 2.31 -22.36
C SER A 187 0.17 2.55 -21.37
N ARG A 188 0.19 3.73 -20.72
CA ARG A 188 -0.94 4.25 -19.95
C ARG A 188 -2.12 4.53 -20.89
N ARG A 189 -3.33 4.17 -20.47
CA ARG A 189 -4.57 4.23 -21.24
C ARG A 189 -5.71 4.91 -20.50
N ALA A 190 -5.62 5.10 -19.18
CA ALA A 190 -6.71 5.67 -18.38
C ALA A 190 -7.21 7.02 -18.95
N ARG A 191 -6.28 7.93 -19.25
CA ARG A 191 -6.57 9.23 -19.90
C ARG A 191 -7.35 9.09 -21.20
N ASN A 192 -6.92 8.19 -22.08
CA ASN A 192 -7.53 8.00 -23.39
C ASN A 192 -8.94 7.43 -23.28
N ILE A 193 -9.14 6.48 -22.35
CA ILE A 193 -10.46 5.91 -22.06
C ILE A 193 -11.37 7.00 -21.51
N TYR A 194 -10.92 7.78 -20.53
CA TYR A 194 -11.68 8.88 -19.93
C TYR A 194 -12.13 9.91 -20.97
N ARG A 195 -11.21 10.43 -21.78
CA ARG A 195 -11.52 11.41 -22.84
C ARG A 195 -12.49 10.87 -23.88
N LYS A 196 -12.40 9.57 -24.20
CA LYS A 196 -13.33 8.93 -25.12
C LYS A 196 -14.75 8.89 -24.54
N ILE A 197 -14.90 8.60 -23.25
CA ILE A 197 -16.20 8.60 -22.57
C ILE A 197 -16.76 10.03 -22.48
N GLU A 198 -15.92 11.00 -22.13
CA GLU A 198 -16.30 12.42 -22.03
C GLU A 198 -16.79 13.03 -23.36
N THR A 199 -16.30 12.51 -24.49
CA THR A 199 -16.74 12.93 -25.83
C THR A 199 -17.86 12.06 -26.41
N SER A 200 -18.31 11.03 -25.69
CA SER A 200 -19.38 10.12 -26.11
C SER A 200 -20.78 10.62 -25.74
N GLY A 201 -21.82 9.93 -26.20
CA GLY A 201 -23.21 10.26 -25.89
C GLY A 201 -23.55 10.14 -24.40
N GLU A 202 -24.64 10.80 -23.95
CA GLU A 202 -25.03 10.93 -22.54
C GLU A 202 -25.12 9.60 -21.79
N LYS A 203 -25.56 8.52 -22.45
CA LYS A 203 -25.63 7.19 -21.85
C LYS A 203 -24.25 6.68 -21.42
N LEU A 204 -23.24 6.81 -22.28
CA LEU A 204 -21.89 6.35 -21.95
C LEU A 204 -21.23 7.24 -20.90
N LYS A 205 -21.57 8.53 -20.86
CA LYS A 205 -21.12 9.45 -19.79
C LYS A 205 -21.62 9.03 -18.42
N LYS A 206 -22.87 8.57 -18.31
CA LYS A 206 -23.44 8.20 -17.01
C LYS A 206 -22.84 6.95 -16.40
N GLU A 207 -22.43 5.97 -17.21
CA GLU A 207 -22.02 4.63 -16.70
C GLU A 207 -20.57 4.27 -17.04
N GLY A 208 -19.94 5.01 -17.97
CA GLY A 208 -18.70 4.58 -18.61
C GLY A 208 -17.43 4.91 -17.87
N PHE A 209 -17.44 5.79 -16.87
CA PHE A 209 -16.22 6.30 -16.23
C PHE A 209 -15.56 5.32 -15.24
N LEU A 210 -16.30 4.36 -14.70
CA LEU A 210 -15.80 3.43 -13.69
C LEU A 210 -14.50 2.69 -14.09
N PRO A 211 -14.37 2.11 -15.31
CA PRO A 211 -13.13 1.48 -15.74
C PRO A 211 -11.98 2.48 -15.91
N ALA A 212 -12.27 3.74 -16.28
CA ALA A 212 -11.25 4.78 -16.42
C ALA A 212 -10.66 5.16 -15.05
N TYR A 213 -11.50 5.29 -14.03
CA TYR A 213 -11.07 5.57 -12.66
C TYR A 213 -10.26 4.41 -12.08
N ALA A 214 -10.74 3.17 -12.24
CA ALA A 214 -10.03 2.00 -11.74
C ALA A 214 -8.65 1.86 -12.40
N LEU A 215 -8.58 2.07 -13.72
CA LEU A 215 -7.33 1.98 -14.47
C LEU A 215 -6.38 3.13 -14.12
N ALA A 216 -6.89 4.35 -13.91
CA ALA A 216 -6.08 5.50 -13.49
C ALA A 216 -5.27 5.19 -12.23
N VAL A 217 -5.93 4.64 -11.20
CA VAL A 217 -5.26 4.26 -9.94
C VAL A 217 -4.32 3.07 -10.13
N ALA A 218 -4.69 2.08 -10.95
CA ALA A 218 -3.81 0.95 -11.24
C ALA A 218 -2.52 1.38 -11.97
N GLU A 219 -2.62 2.34 -12.88
CA GLU A 219 -1.48 2.93 -13.59
C GLU A 219 -0.62 3.79 -12.66
N GLU A 220 -1.20 4.57 -11.74
CA GLU A 220 -0.44 5.28 -10.69
C GLU A 220 0.30 4.31 -9.78
N ASN A 221 -0.37 3.23 -9.36
CA ASN A 221 0.25 2.18 -8.56
C ASN A 221 1.48 1.58 -9.29
N ALA A 222 1.33 1.23 -10.57
CA ALA A 222 2.42 0.69 -11.38
C ALA A 222 3.60 1.67 -11.55
N MET A 223 3.35 2.97 -11.51
CA MET A 223 4.39 4.02 -11.56
C MET A 223 5.13 4.22 -10.23
N GLY A 224 4.69 3.58 -9.13
CA GLY A 224 5.27 3.79 -7.80
C GLY A 224 4.72 5.02 -7.07
N GLU A 225 3.63 5.59 -7.57
CA GLU A 225 3.05 6.82 -7.03
C GLU A 225 2.27 6.58 -5.73
N ARG A 226 1.88 7.68 -5.08
CA ARG A 226 1.11 7.65 -3.84
C ARG A 226 -0.32 7.12 -4.09
N ILE A 227 -0.65 5.99 -3.49
CA ILE A 227 -1.93 5.28 -3.59
C ILE A 227 -2.42 4.82 -2.22
N VAL A 228 -3.66 4.33 -2.14
CA VAL A 228 -4.21 3.72 -0.91
C VAL A 228 -4.46 2.23 -1.16
N THR A 229 -4.04 1.37 -0.25
CA THR A 229 -4.36 -0.06 -0.34
C THR A 229 -5.86 -0.29 -0.18
N ALA A 230 -6.43 -1.25 -0.92
CA ALA A 230 -7.84 -1.61 -0.76
C ALA A 230 -8.14 -3.08 -1.14
N PRO A 231 -7.75 -4.09 -0.33
CA PRO A 231 -6.88 -4.02 0.85
C PRO A 231 -5.39 -4.13 0.52
N THR A 232 -5.03 -4.21 -0.77
CA THR A 232 -3.63 -4.25 -1.24
C THR A 232 -3.40 -3.21 -2.34
N CYS A 233 -2.14 -2.94 -2.67
CA CYS A 233 -1.77 -2.08 -3.80
C CYS A 233 -2.34 -2.58 -5.14
N GLY A 234 -2.35 -3.89 -5.38
CA GLY A 234 -2.81 -4.48 -6.65
C GLY A 234 -4.31 -4.30 -6.89
N SER A 235 -5.10 -4.15 -5.84
CA SER A 235 -6.55 -3.93 -5.89
C SER A 235 -6.95 -2.48 -5.61
N ALA A 236 -5.98 -1.57 -5.47
CA ALA A 236 -6.17 -0.20 -5.01
C ALA A 236 -7.17 0.63 -5.84
N GLY A 237 -7.38 0.29 -7.11
CA GLY A 237 -8.25 1.06 -8.00
C GLY A 237 -9.75 0.77 -7.88
N ILE A 238 -10.16 -0.34 -7.27
CA ILE A 238 -11.58 -0.76 -7.30
C ILE A 238 -12.44 0.15 -6.42
N LEU A 239 -12.12 0.23 -5.13
CA LEU A 239 -12.88 1.04 -4.18
C LEU A 239 -12.96 2.53 -4.58
N PRO A 240 -11.86 3.23 -4.88
CA PRO A 240 -11.94 4.65 -5.21
C PRO A 240 -12.71 4.92 -6.50
N ALA A 241 -12.67 4.02 -7.48
CA ALA A 241 -13.47 4.14 -8.69
C ALA A 241 -14.98 4.09 -8.39
N VAL A 242 -15.40 3.16 -7.52
CA VAL A 242 -16.81 3.05 -7.11
C VAL A 242 -17.24 4.27 -6.30
N LEU A 243 -16.43 4.71 -5.33
CA LEU A 243 -16.74 5.89 -4.52
C LEU A 243 -16.87 7.15 -5.38
N ARG A 244 -15.95 7.34 -6.33
CA ARG A 244 -15.99 8.49 -7.24
C ARG A 244 -17.22 8.46 -8.14
N TYR A 245 -17.56 7.28 -8.65
CA TYR A 245 -18.77 7.09 -9.44
C TYR A 245 -20.03 7.43 -8.64
N VAL A 246 -20.10 7.00 -7.38
CA VAL A 246 -21.23 7.30 -6.49
C VAL A 246 -21.32 8.81 -6.22
N GLU A 247 -20.20 9.47 -5.87
CA GLU A 247 -20.08 10.92 -5.63
C GLU A 247 -20.56 11.76 -6.83
N GLU A 248 -20.30 11.30 -8.07
CA GLU A 248 -20.68 12.03 -9.29
C GLU A 248 -22.10 11.71 -9.80
N THR A 249 -22.66 10.56 -9.43
CA THR A 249 -23.95 10.08 -9.97
C THR A 249 -25.11 10.35 -9.04
N PHE A 250 -24.89 10.31 -7.74
CA PHE A 250 -25.93 10.47 -6.72
C PHE A 250 -25.72 11.79 -5.97
N GLU A 251 -26.81 12.48 -5.65
CA GLU A 251 -26.77 13.60 -4.71
C GLU A 251 -26.52 13.03 -3.31
N THR A 252 -25.26 13.00 -2.88
CA THR A 252 -24.87 12.65 -1.51
C THR A 252 -24.82 13.93 -0.67
N THR A 253 -25.48 13.93 0.48
CA THR A 253 -25.51 15.10 1.38
C THR A 253 -24.21 15.29 2.16
N GLU A 254 -23.34 14.28 2.20
CA GLU A 254 -21.96 14.28 2.71
C GLU A 254 -21.13 13.26 1.94
#